data_AF-A0A2S7DQF3-F1
#
_entry.id   AF-A0A2S7DQF3-F1
#
_cell.length_a   1.000
_cell.length_b   1.000
_cell.length_c   1.000
_cell.angle_alpha   90.00
_cell.angle_beta   90.00
_cell.angle_gamma   90.00
#
_symmetry.space_group_name_H-M   'P 1'
#
loop_
_entity.id
_entity.type
_entity.pdbx_description
1 polymer ?
#
loop_
_entity_poly.entity_id
_entity_poly.type
_entity_poly.pdbx_seq_one_letter_code
_entity_poly.pdbx_strand_id
1 'polypeptide(L)'
;PPPLPSSGAIVQPTRRKSCNYRLRNGANQEPGSTVISMGAATGVWHLLNMVSPSTALAPNTGLLDFLQSRDGSKATVIFAGHSLGGALSPTLATWLKSNGKLDHFNAVHCYPTAGATPGNGEFTALYMQTLPSPAPGQSPYQIWNADLWNTLDCVPHAWTVPMLSQIKTLYRNDPIKEIDVLVDVAIANTLASTVSYAQIANQPLDGTLTGIPTTILQFLEQMAHQHTTAYQELIAEWLTPVPVPPAGAPQTQSVDPTQARDALVERLVAHAGQTALADAGKVEVVGGVLESMARTLFKQI
;
A
#
# COMPACT_ATOMS: atom_id res chain seq x y z
N PRO A 1 59.72 10.43 -35.83
CA PRO A 1 59.33 10.21 -34.41
C PRO A 1 59.62 11.46 -33.55
N PRO A 2 58.91 11.75 -32.44
CA PRO A 2 57.50 11.63 -32.02
C PRO A 2 56.88 13.09 -31.99
N PRO A 3 55.87 13.53 -31.18
CA PRO A 3 55.01 12.86 -30.19
C PRO A 3 53.47 13.13 -30.26
N LEU A 4 52.72 12.30 -29.55
CA LEU A 4 51.32 12.52 -29.13
C LEU A 4 51.23 13.54 -27.99
N PRO A 5 50.09 14.27 -27.88
CA PRO A 5 49.51 14.54 -26.57
C PRO A 5 48.00 14.24 -26.46
N SER A 6 47.70 13.57 -25.34
CA SER A 6 46.50 13.49 -24.51
C SER A 6 45.15 14.14 -24.89
N SER A 7 44.11 13.29 -24.78
CA SER A 7 42.78 13.47 -24.15
C SER A 7 42.05 14.82 -24.31
N GLY A 8 40.95 14.79 -25.08
CA GLY A 8 39.94 15.85 -25.15
C GLY A 8 38.55 15.24 -25.29
N ALA A 9 37.66 15.61 -24.38
CA ALA A 9 36.28 15.17 -24.28
C ALA A 9 35.48 15.41 -25.58
N ILE A 10 34.70 14.41 -26.02
CA ILE A 10 33.65 14.61 -27.02
C ILE A 10 32.32 14.78 -26.29
N VAL A 11 31.87 16.02 -26.31
CA VAL A 11 30.52 16.48 -25.98
C VAL A 11 29.57 16.04 -27.10
N GLN A 12 28.44 15.44 -26.76
CA GLN A 12 27.26 15.38 -27.63
C GLN A 12 25.96 15.62 -26.84
N PRO A 13 24.90 16.11 -27.52
CA PRO A 13 24.08 17.21 -27.03
C PRO A 13 22.82 16.79 -26.26
N THR A 14 22.44 17.69 -25.36
CA THR A 14 21.19 17.74 -24.60
C THR A 14 19.94 17.79 -25.48
N ARG A 15 18.98 16.87 -25.27
CA ARG A 15 17.54 17.19 -25.32
C ARG A 15 16.78 16.50 -24.18
N ARG A 16 16.32 17.35 -23.27
CA ARG A 16 15.45 17.08 -22.12
C ARG A 16 14.01 16.82 -22.60
N LYS A 17 13.38 15.77 -22.08
CA LYS A 17 12.04 15.79 -21.45
C LYS A 17 11.97 14.63 -20.45
N SER A 18 12.77 14.72 -19.40
CA SER A 18 12.67 13.85 -18.22
C SER A 18 11.65 14.45 -17.27
N CYS A 19 10.64 13.67 -16.87
CA CYS A 19 9.75 13.98 -15.76
C CYS A 19 10.58 14.38 -14.53
N ASN A 20 10.38 15.60 -14.05
CA ASN A 20 10.94 16.03 -12.78
C ASN A 20 10.10 15.45 -11.64
N TYR A 21 10.43 14.26 -11.14
CA TYR A 21 10.24 13.97 -9.72
C TYR A 21 11.53 14.39 -9.02
N ARG A 22 11.52 15.57 -8.41
CA ARG A 22 12.66 16.09 -7.67
C ARG A 22 12.66 15.39 -6.31
N LEU A 23 13.49 14.35 -6.16
CA LEU A 23 13.87 13.85 -4.86
C LEU A 23 14.66 14.96 -4.15
N ARG A 24 13.99 15.75 -3.30
CA ARG A 24 14.64 16.67 -2.37
C ARG A 24 14.63 16.03 -1.00
N ASN A 25 15.79 15.56 -0.55
CA ASN A 25 16.02 15.34 0.87
C ASN A 25 15.81 16.68 1.60
N GLY A 26 14.77 16.77 2.42
CA GLY A 26 14.63 17.82 3.44
C GLY A 26 14.08 19.18 3.01
N ALA A 27 13.26 19.29 1.96
CA ALA A 27 12.57 20.55 1.65
C ALA A 27 11.08 20.45 1.98
N ASN A 28 10.58 21.39 2.79
CA ASN A 28 9.16 21.62 3.03
C ASN A 28 8.36 21.53 1.72
N GLN A 29 7.23 20.82 1.76
CA GLN A 29 6.31 20.66 0.63
C GLN A 29 6.01 22.02 -0.02
N GLU A 30 6.28 22.17 -1.32
CA GLU A 30 5.83 23.34 -2.07
C GLU A 30 4.27 23.30 -2.11
N PRO A 31 3.58 24.40 -1.75
CA PRO A 31 2.12 24.44 -1.81
C PRO A 31 1.60 23.98 -3.19
N GLY A 32 0.66 23.03 -3.20
CA GLY A 32 0.08 22.48 -4.43
C GLY A 32 0.86 21.33 -5.09
N SER A 33 1.93 20.82 -4.48
CA SER A 33 2.63 19.64 -5.01
C SER A 33 1.93 18.32 -4.62
N THR A 34 1.62 17.50 -5.63
CA THR A 34 1.17 16.12 -5.45
C THR A 34 2.30 15.23 -4.94
N VAL A 35 2.15 14.65 -3.75
CA VAL A 35 3.15 13.72 -3.19
C VAL A 35 2.50 12.45 -2.66
N ILE A 36 3.23 11.35 -2.82
CA ILE A 36 2.94 10.05 -2.20
C ILE A 36 4.07 9.70 -1.24
N SER A 37 3.80 8.82 -0.27
CA SER A 37 4.82 8.29 0.63
C SER A 37 5.92 7.57 -0.15
N MET A 38 7.14 7.56 0.39
CA MET A 38 8.24 6.77 -0.20
C MET A 38 7.86 5.29 -0.28
N GLY A 39 7.16 4.75 0.72
CA GLY A 39 6.67 3.36 0.70
C GLY A 39 5.75 3.08 -0.50
N ALA A 40 4.78 3.96 -0.77
CA ALA A 40 3.91 3.83 -1.94
C ALA A 40 4.70 3.98 -3.25
N ALA A 41 5.62 4.94 -3.33
CA ALA A 41 6.45 5.14 -4.51
C ALA A 41 7.33 3.93 -4.83
N THR A 42 8.01 3.37 -3.82
CA THR A 42 8.82 2.16 -3.95
C THR A 42 7.98 0.96 -4.35
N GLY A 43 6.80 0.78 -3.74
CA GLY A 43 5.88 -0.31 -4.08
C GLY A 43 5.42 -0.22 -5.55
N VAL A 44 4.97 0.96 -5.98
CA VAL A 44 4.57 1.20 -7.39
C VAL A 44 5.75 0.99 -8.34
N TRP A 45 6.95 1.45 -7.99
CA TRP A 45 8.15 1.22 -8.78
C TRP A 45 8.44 -0.27 -8.95
N HIS A 46 8.36 -1.07 -7.89
CA HIS A 46 8.50 -2.52 -7.99
C HIS A 46 7.43 -3.15 -8.89
N LEU A 47 6.16 -2.76 -8.73
CA LEU A 47 5.07 -3.28 -9.56
C LEU A 47 5.25 -2.95 -11.06
N LEU A 48 5.78 -1.77 -11.38
CA LEU A 48 6.06 -1.34 -12.75
C LEU A 48 7.26 -2.05 -13.38
N ASN A 49 8.24 -2.48 -12.58
CA ASN A 49 9.47 -3.12 -13.05
C ASN A 49 9.47 -4.65 -12.90
N MET A 50 8.44 -5.22 -12.28
CA MET A 50 8.29 -6.65 -12.15
C MET A 50 8.00 -7.26 -13.52
N VAL A 51 8.72 -8.33 -13.85
CA VAL A 51 8.48 -9.17 -15.02
C VAL A 51 8.04 -10.55 -14.55
N SER A 52 7.11 -11.13 -15.29
CA SER A 52 6.67 -12.51 -15.05
C SER A 52 7.81 -13.52 -15.27
N PRO A 53 7.83 -14.63 -14.52
CA PRO A 53 8.82 -15.68 -14.74
C PRO A 53 8.61 -16.36 -16.10
N SER A 54 9.66 -17.03 -16.60
CA SER A 54 9.64 -17.76 -17.87
C SER A 54 8.60 -18.88 -17.96
N THR A 55 8.08 -19.32 -16.81
CA THR A 55 7.06 -20.37 -16.69
C THR A 55 5.61 -19.84 -16.66
N ALA A 56 5.40 -18.53 -16.64
CA ALA A 56 4.07 -17.92 -16.63
C ALA A 56 3.40 -17.96 -18.02
N LEU A 57 2.07 -17.78 -18.08
CA LEU A 57 1.31 -17.71 -19.35
C LEU A 57 1.75 -16.57 -20.29
N ALA A 58 2.20 -15.46 -19.72
CA ALA A 58 2.81 -14.36 -20.45
C ALA A 58 4.23 -14.19 -19.95
N PRO A 59 5.21 -15.01 -20.39
CA PRO A 59 6.54 -15.08 -19.78
C PRO A 59 7.38 -13.83 -20.08
N ASN A 60 8.27 -13.45 -19.15
CA ASN A 60 9.19 -12.31 -19.27
C ASN A 60 8.50 -10.99 -19.68
N THR A 61 7.26 -10.80 -19.23
CA THR A 61 6.41 -9.68 -19.63
C THR A 61 6.13 -8.80 -18.42
N GLY A 62 6.36 -7.49 -18.55
CA GLY A 62 5.99 -6.51 -17.53
C GLY A 62 4.48 -6.21 -17.52
N LEU A 63 3.97 -5.70 -16.40
CA LEU A 63 2.53 -5.41 -16.26
C LEU A 63 2.01 -4.45 -17.36
N LEU A 64 2.75 -3.37 -17.63
CA LEU A 64 2.33 -2.39 -18.63
C LEU A 64 2.30 -3.01 -20.04
N ASP A 65 3.34 -3.75 -20.42
CA ASP A 65 3.41 -4.42 -21.72
C ASP A 65 2.26 -5.43 -21.88
N PHE A 66 1.97 -6.18 -20.81
CA PHE A 66 0.85 -7.09 -20.80
C PHE A 66 -0.47 -6.35 -21.05
N LEU A 67 -0.77 -5.29 -20.29
CA LEU A 67 -2.00 -4.50 -20.41
C LEU A 67 -2.14 -3.84 -21.79
N GLN A 68 -1.04 -3.31 -22.35
CA GLN A 68 -1.05 -2.67 -23.67
C GLN A 68 -1.20 -3.66 -24.83
N SER A 69 -0.82 -4.92 -24.63
CA SER A 69 -1.00 -5.98 -25.63
C SER A 69 -2.44 -6.50 -25.74
N ARG A 70 -3.35 -6.12 -24.83
CA ARG A 70 -4.76 -6.57 -24.85
C ARG A 70 -5.62 -5.62 -25.68
N ASP A 71 -6.63 -6.16 -26.36
CA ASP A 71 -7.71 -5.34 -26.91
C ASP A 71 -8.58 -4.79 -25.77
N GLY A 72 -8.32 -3.54 -25.41
CA GLY A 72 -9.00 -2.85 -24.33
C GLY A 72 -10.39 -2.32 -24.70
N SER A 73 -10.73 -2.26 -25.99
CA SER A 73 -11.88 -1.49 -26.48
C SER A 73 -13.24 -1.94 -25.92
N LYS A 74 -13.32 -3.19 -25.44
CA LYS A 74 -14.49 -3.77 -24.77
C LYS A 74 -14.21 -4.27 -23.36
N ALA A 75 -12.99 -4.06 -22.86
CA ALA A 75 -12.55 -4.59 -21.59
C ALA A 75 -12.58 -3.52 -20.50
N THR A 76 -13.00 -3.92 -19.31
CA THR A 76 -12.83 -3.15 -18.07
C THR A 76 -11.64 -3.71 -17.32
N VAL A 77 -10.73 -2.85 -16.87
CA VAL A 77 -9.63 -3.25 -16.00
C VAL A 77 -9.88 -2.74 -14.59
N ILE A 78 -9.75 -3.62 -13.60
CA ILE A 78 -9.97 -3.30 -12.19
C ILE A 78 -8.67 -3.59 -11.43
N PHE A 79 -8.09 -2.55 -10.83
CA PHE A 79 -6.94 -2.67 -9.94
C PHE A 79 -7.43 -2.90 -8.52
N ALA A 80 -7.32 -4.13 -8.05
CA ALA A 80 -7.71 -4.50 -6.69
C ALA A 80 -6.47 -4.82 -5.85
N GLY A 81 -6.59 -4.67 -4.54
CA GLY A 81 -5.56 -5.03 -3.60
C GLY A 81 -6.01 -4.80 -2.17
N HIS A 82 -5.44 -5.59 -1.26
CA HIS A 82 -5.74 -5.53 0.16
C HIS A 82 -4.50 -5.06 0.94
N SER A 83 -4.68 -4.37 2.08
CA SER A 83 -3.59 -3.94 2.96
C SER A 83 -2.62 -2.99 2.22
N LEU A 84 -1.33 -3.32 2.16
CA LEU A 84 -0.37 -2.65 1.28
C LEU A 84 -0.88 -2.57 -0.17
N GLY A 85 -1.52 -3.63 -0.68
CA GLY A 85 -2.16 -3.63 -2.00
C GLY A 85 -3.33 -2.65 -2.10
N GLY A 86 -4.04 -2.36 -1.01
CA GLY A 86 -5.08 -1.33 -0.94
C GLY A 86 -4.53 0.08 -1.11
N ALA A 87 -3.31 0.34 -0.63
CA ALA A 87 -2.60 1.59 -0.89
C ALA A 87 -1.97 1.64 -2.31
N LEU A 88 -1.39 0.53 -2.77
CA LEU A 88 -0.65 0.48 -4.04
C LEU A 88 -1.55 0.41 -5.27
N SER A 89 -2.68 -0.30 -5.22
CA SER A 89 -3.59 -0.43 -6.36
C SER A 89 -4.16 0.90 -6.87
N PRO A 90 -4.71 1.81 -6.03
CA PRO A 90 -5.15 3.12 -6.49
C PRO A 90 -3.98 4.00 -6.92
N THR A 91 -2.81 3.87 -6.28
CA THR A 91 -1.61 4.65 -6.65
C THR A 91 -1.09 4.27 -8.03
N LEU A 92 -0.97 2.97 -8.31
CA LEU A 92 -0.53 2.45 -9.61
C LEU A 92 -1.54 2.79 -10.71
N ALA A 93 -2.84 2.58 -10.46
CA ALA A 93 -3.88 2.87 -11.43
C ALA A 93 -3.93 4.36 -11.78
N THR A 94 -3.80 5.25 -10.77
CA THR A 94 -3.70 6.69 -10.97
C THR A 94 -2.51 7.03 -11.86
N TRP A 95 -1.33 6.51 -11.54
CA TRP A 95 -0.12 6.76 -12.32
C TRP A 95 -0.26 6.30 -13.77
N LEU A 96 -0.77 5.09 -14.00
CA LEU A 96 -0.97 4.55 -15.35
C LEU A 96 -1.99 5.38 -16.13
N LYS A 97 -3.13 5.71 -15.52
CA LYS A 97 -4.21 6.44 -16.19
C LYS A 97 -3.84 7.89 -16.46
N SER A 98 -3.22 8.59 -15.52
CA SER A 98 -2.78 9.99 -15.70
C SER A 98 -1.67 10.15 -16.74
N ASN A 99 -0.95 9.06 -17.08
CA ASN A 99 0.07 9.02 -18.13
C ASN A 99 -0.45 8.43 -19.46
N GLY A 100 -1.77 8.31 -19.63
CA GLY A 100 -2.42 7.83 -20.85
C GLY A 100 -2.12 6.37 -21.19
N LYS A 101 -1.71 5.57 -20.20
CA LYS A 101 -1.32 4.16 -20.42
C LYS A 101 -2.51 3.20 -20.45
N LEU A 102 -3.69 3.67 -20.08
CA LEU A 102 -4.92 2.88 -19.95
C LEU A 102 -6.08 3.46 -20.77
N ASP A 103 -5.79 4.31 -21.76
CA ASP A 103 -6.83 5.00 -22.54
C ASP A 103 -7.49 4.11 -23.60
N HIS A 104 -6.87 2.98 -23.94
CA HIS A 104 -7.45 1.98 -24.84
C HIS A 104 -8.48 1.07 -24.17
N PHE A 105 -8.59 1.08 -22.83
CA PHE A 105 -9.60 0.33 -22.10
C PHE A 105 -10.94 1.05 -22.09
N ASN A 106 -12.04 0.29 -22.20
CA ASN A 106 -13.41 0.84 -22.09
C ASN A 106 -13.65 1.50 -20.72
N ALA A 107 -13.15 0.88 -19.65
CA ALA A 107 -13.24 1.43 -18.30
C ALA A 107 -12.06 1.00 -17.43
N VAL A 108 -11.73 1.83 -16.45
CA VAL A 108 -10.67 1.60 -15.45
C VAL A 108 -11.25 1.88 -14.08
N HIS A 109 -11.14 0.91 -13.17
CA HIS A 109 -11.57 1.06 -11.78
C HIS A 109 -10.49 0.58 -10.82
N CYS A 110 -10.65 0.97 -9.55
CA CYS A 110 -9.97 0.41 -8.42
C CYS A 110 -10.97 -0.24 -7.46
N TYR A 111 -10.51 -1.28 -6.78
CA TYR A 111 -11.20 -1.89 -5.66
C TYR A 111 -10.19 -2.15 -4.52
N PRO A 112 -9.70 -1.07 -3.89
CA PRO A 112 -8.80 -1.18 -2.76
C PRO A 112 -9.58 -1.57 -1.50
N THR A 113 -8.95 -2.39 -0.67
CA THR A 113 -9.44 -2.70 0.68
C THR A 113 -8.32 -2.53 1.70
N ALA A 114 -8.68 -2.07 2.90
CA ALA A 114 -7.76 -1.96 4.02
C ALA A 114 -6.48 -1.14 3.71
N GLY A 115 -6.56 -0.14 2.85
CA GLY A 115 -5.42 0.65 2.41
C GLY A 115 -4.97 1.67 3.45
N ALA A 116 -3.67 1.70 3.77
CA ALA A 116 -3.11 2.88 4.43
C ALA A 116 -3.10 4.09 3.45
N THR A 117 -3.12 5.30 3.98
CA THR A 117 -3.10 6.53 3.19
C THR A 117 -1.85 6.59 2.28
N PRO A 118 -2.01 6.65 0.94
CA PRO A 118 -0.86 6.60 0.04
C PRO A 118 -0.08 7.91 -0.04
N GLY A 119 -0.73 9.07 0.18
CA GLY A 119 -0.15 10.39 -0.06
C GLY A 119 -0.91 11.55 0.57
N ASN A 120 -0.67 12.75 0.06
CA ASN A 120 -1.26 13.98 0.56
C ASN A 120 -2.62 14.31 -0.09
N GLY A 121 -3.25 15.40 0.35
CA GLY A 121 -4.52 15.89 -0.22
C GLY A 121 -4.48 16.17 -1.72
N GLU A 122 -3.34 16.63 -2.25
CA GLU A 122 -3.17 16.83 -3.69
C GLU A 122 -3.17 15.51 -4.47
N PHE A 123 -2.62 14.43 -3.89
CA PHE A 123 -2.73 13.09 -4.45
C PHE A 123 -4.16 12.57 -4.37
N THR A 124 -4.88 12.78 -3.26
CA THR A 124 -6.30 12.45 -3.17
C THR A 124 -7.13 13.16 -4.25
N ALA A 125 -6.88 14.46 -4.47
CA ALA A 125 -7.54 15.22 -5.51
C ALA A 125 -7.23 14.68 -6.91
N LEU A 126 -5.96 14.37 -7.20
CA LEU A 126 -5.55 13.75 -8.46
C LEU A 126 -6.23 12.38 -8.67
N TYR A 127 -6.31 11.55 -7.62
CA TYR A 127 -6.99 10.25 -7.69
C TYR A 127 -8.46 10.42 -8.04
N MET A 128 -9.18 11.29 -7.33
CA MET A 128 -10.60 11.55 -7.58
C MET A 128 -10.86 12.09 -8.99
N GLN A 129 -9.95 12.93 -9.51
CA GLN A 129 -10.06 13.44 -10.88
C GLN A 129 -9.79 12.35 -11.92
N THR A 130 -8.79 11.50 -11.68
CA THR A 130 -8.33 10.49 -12.64
C THR A 130 -9.27 9.27 -12.68
N LEU A 131 -9.79 8.89 -11.52
CA LEU A 131 -10.62 7.71 -11.28
C LEU A 131 -11.82 8.10 -10.41
N PRO A 132 -12.79 8.87 -10.94
CA PRO A 132 -13.95 9.29 -10.17
C PRO A 132 -14.77 8.09 -9.72
N SER A 133 -15.24 8.11 -8.48
CA SER A 133 -16.12 7.05 -7.97
C SER A 133 -17.50 7.17 -8.64
N PRO A 134 -18.00 6.09 -9.27
CA PRO A 134 -19.36 6.06 -9.78
C PRO A 134 -20.36 5.96 -8.61
N ALA A 135 -21.66 6.06 -8.92
CA ALA A 135 -22.70 5.90 -7.91
C ALA A 135 -22.56 4.53 -7.21
N PRO A 136 -22.67 4.48 -5.87
CA PRO A 136 -22.61 3.22 -5.13
C PRO A 136 -23.80 2.32 -5.48
N GLY A 137 -23.60 1.02 -5.30
CA GLY A 137 -24.64 0.00 -5.40
C GLY A 137 -25.57 -0.03 -4.18
N GLN A 138 -26.28 -1.15 -4.02
CA GLN A 138 -27.24 -1.34 -2.93
C GLN A 138 -26.55 -1.58 -1.58
N SER A 139 -25.41 -2.25 -1.59
CA SER A 139 -24.64 -2.56 -0.38
C SER A 139 -23.42 -1.64 -0.27
N PRO A 140 -22.94 -1.31 0.95
CA PRO A 140 -21.79 -0.42 1.16
C PRO A 140 -20.52 -0.86 0.41
N TYR A 141 -20.28 -2.17 0.28
CA TYR A 141 -19.11 -2.69 -0.43
C TYR A 141 -19.19 -2.55 -1.96
N GLN A 142 -20.36 -2.19 -2.51
CA GLN A 142 -20.57 -2.06 -3.96
C GLN A 142 -20.21 -0.66 -4.45
N ILE A 143 -18.97 -0.24 -4.22
CA ILE A 143 -18.44 1.05 -4.67
C ILE A 143 -17.08 0.86 -5.33
N TRP A 144 -16.88 1.53 -6.46
CA TRP A 144 -15.59 1.54 -7.15
C TRP A 144 -14.83 2.81 -6.79
N ASN A 145 -13.50 2.75 -6.93
CA ASN A 145 -12.61 3.89 -6.74
C ASN A 145 -12.69 4.54 -5.34
N ALA A 146 -13.04 3.74 -4.33
CA ALA A 146 -13.03 4.12 -2.93
C ALA A 146 -12.37 2.99 -2.12
N ASP A 147 -11.50 3.33 -1.18
CA ASP A 147 -10.91 2.35 -0.28
C ASP A 147 -11.96 1.85 0.72
N LEU A 148 -12.23 0.56 0.65
CA LEU A 148 -13.16 -0.12 1.54
C LEU A 148 -12.43 -0.53 2.80
N TRP A 149 -12.89 -0.02 3.94
CA TRP A 149 -12.19 -0.25 5.20
C TRP A 149 -13.12 -0.63 6.33
N ASN A 150 -12.70 -1.63 7.09
CA ASN A 150 -13.34 -2.03 8.33
C ASN A 150 -13.11 -0.96 9.40
N THR A 151 -14.16 -0.47 10.06
CA THR A 151 -14.07 0.57 11.11
C THR A 151 -13.22 0.17 12.32
N LEU A 152 -12.91 -1.11 12.47
CA LEU A 152 -12.02 -1.65 13.51
C LEU A 152 -10.66 -2.09 12.93
N ASP A 153 -10.34 -1.79 11.69
CA ASP A 153 -9.01 -2.05 11.14
C ASP A 153 -8.10 -0.84 11.38
N CYS A 154 -6.97 -1.06 12.05
CA CYS A 154 -6.03 0.03 12.33
C CYS A 154 -5.18 0.44 11.13
N VAL A 155 -5.06 -0.37 10.08
CA VAL A 155 -4.18 -0.06 8.93
C VAL A 155 -4.67 1.17 8.15
N PRO A 156 -5.97 1.29 7.82
CA PRO A 156 -6.56 2.48 7.22
C PRO A 156 -6.41 3.75 8.06
N HIS A 157 -6.14 3.65 9.37
CA HIS A 157 -5.89 4.83 10.20
C HIS A 157 -4.55 5.49 9.92
N ALA A 158 -3.57 4.75 9.40
CA ALA A 158 -2.31 5.33 8.96
C ALA A 158 -2.52 6.03 7.61
N TRP A 159 -1.98 7.22 7.36
CA TRP A 159 -1.01 7.98 8.14
C TRP A 159 -1.55 9.32 8.65
N THR A 160 -2.86 9.55 8.61
CA THR A 160 -3.42 10.82 9.11
C THR A 160 -3.33 10.87 10.65
N VAL A 161 -2.76 11.94 11.20
CA VAL A 161 -2.52 12.07 12.65
C VAL A 161 -3.78 11.88 13.50
N PRO A 162 -4.95 12.46 13.13
CA PRO A 162 -6.17 12.24 13.89
C PRO A 162 -6.61 10.77 13.94
N MET A 163 -6.51 10.04 12.82
CA MET A 163 -6.90 8.63 12.79
C MET A 163 -5.87 7.75 13.49
N LEU A 164 -4.56 8.00 13.33
CA LEU A 164 -3.51 7.29 14.07
C LEU A 164 -3.78 7.33 15.58
N SER A 165 -4.17 8.49 16.10
CA SER A 165 -4.47 8.66 17.53
C SER A 165 -5.63 7.78 18.02
N GLN A 166 -6.60 7.46 17.15
CA GLN A 166 -7.75 6.61 17.50
C GLN A 166 -7.35 5.15 17.72
N ILE A 167 -6.21 4.69 17.19
CA ILE A 167 -5.75 3.29 17.33
C ILE A 167 -5.65 2.89 18.80
N LYS A 168 -5.21 3.82 19.68
CA LYS A 168 -5.02 3.58 21.12
C LYS A 168 -6.26 3.03 21.82
N THR A 169 -7.44 3.40 21.34
CA THR A 169 -8.75 3.03 21.91
C THR A 169 -9.67 2.35 20.90
N LEU A 170 -9.15 1.94 19.74
CA LEU A 170 -9.96 1.42 18.62
C LEU A 170 -10.82 0.23 19.02
N TYR A 171 -10.32 -0.60 19.95
CA TYR A 171 -10.98 -1.80 20.42
C TYR A 171 -11.70 -1.64 21.77
N ARG A 172 -11.98 -0.40 22.17
CA ARG A 172 -12.64 -0.07 23.45
C ARG A 172 -11.87 -0.57 24.68
N ASN A 173 -10.57 -0.79 24.52
CA ASN A 173 -9.66 -1.18 25.57
C ASN A 173 -9.30 0.00 26.48
N ASP A 174 -8.97 -0.31 27.73
CA ASP A 174 -8.20 0.60 28.58
C ASP A 174 -6.80 0.83 27.98
N PRO A 175 -6.08 1.90 28.36
CA PRO A 175 -4.76 2.20 27.82
C PRO A 175 -3.79 1.02 27.95
N ILE A 176 -3.25 0.56 26.82
CA ILE A 176 -2.17 -0.43 26.75
C ILE A 176 -0.91 0.34 26.40
N LYS A 177 -0.04 0.55 27.40
CA LYS A 177 1.11 1.46 27.33
C LYS A 177 2.00 1.22 26.11
N GLU A 178 2.24 -0.05 25.76
CA GLU A 178 3.05 -0.43 24.61
C GLU A 178 2.41 0.00 23.29
N ILE A 179 1.09 -0.14 23.16
CA ILE A 179 0.34 0.31 21.98
C ILE A 179 0.37 1.84 21.89
N ASP A 180 0.18 2.54 23.00
CA ASP A 180 0.23 4.00 23.05
C ASP A 180 1.58 4.52 22.56
N VAL A 181 2.69 3.91 23.01
CA VAL A 181 4.04 4.24 22.58
C VAL A 181 4.25 4.00 21.09
N LEU A 182 3.78 2.87 20.55
CA LEU A 182 3.88 2.56 19.12
C LEU A 182 3.09 3.57 18.26
N VAL A 183 1.88 3.94 18.70
CA VAL A 183 1.07 4.96 18.03
C VAL A 183 1.75 6.33 18.08
N ASP A 184 2.32 6.72 19.22
CA ASP A 184 3.03 8.00 19.35
C ASP A 184 4.28 8.07 18.47
N VAL A 185 5.00 6.95 18.31
CA VAL A 185 6.11 6.85 17.35
C VAL A 185 5.62 6.98 15.91
N ALA A 186 4.50 6.34 15.55
CA ALA A 186 3.91 6.49 14.22
C ALA A 186 3.49 7.94 13.93
N ILE A 187 2.87 8.63 14.91
CA ILE A 187 2.51 10.05 14.80
C ILE A 187 3.76 10.91 14.62
N ALA A 188 4.81 10.69 15.43
CA ALA A 188 6.06 11.44 15.32
C ALA A 188 6.71 11.25 13.94
N ASN A 189 6.71 10.03 13.40
CA ASN A 189 7.23 9.74 12.05
C ASN A 189 6.39 10.42 10.96
N THR A 190 5.06 10.41 11.07
CA THR A 190 4.17 11.14 10.16
C THR A 190 4.53 12.63 10.15
N LEU A 191 4.66 13.26 11.32
CA LEU A 191 4.98 14.68 11.43
C LEU A 191 6.38 14.99 10.86
N ALA A 192 7.37 14.14 11.15
CA ALA A 192 8.73 14.29 10.64
C ALA A 192 8.84 14.11 9.12
N SER A 193 7.91 13.36 8.50
CA SER A 193 7.88 13.19 7.05
C SER A 193 7.53 14.47 6.28
N THR A 194 6.95 15.47 6.95
CA THR A 194 6.40 16.71 6.35
C THR A 194 5.28 16.52 5.34
N VAL A 195 4.80 15.28 5.14
CA VAL A 195 3.67 14.97 4.26
C VAL A 195 2.36 15.21 5.01
N SER A 196 1.53 16.11 4.49
CA SER A 196 0.17 16.30 4.99
C SER A 196 -0.76 15.22 4.43
N TYR A 197 -0.68 14.01 5.01
CA TYR A 197 -1.46 12.86 4.55
C TYR A 197 -2.97 13.13 4.59
N ALA A 198 -3.66 12.67 3.55
CA ALA A 198 -5.11 12.71 3.46
C ALA A 198 -5.62 11.42 2.82
N GLN A 199 -6.68 10.85 3.40
CA GLN A 199 -7.30 9.65 2.83
C GLN A 199 -7.72 9.90 1.39
N ILE A 200 -7.64 8.87 0.56
CA ILE A 200 -8.36 8.86 -0.71
C ILE A 200 -9.87 8.74 -0.43
N ALA A 201 -10.71 8.85 -1.47
CA ALA A 201 -12.12 8.48 -1.34
C ALA A 201 -12.21 7.09 -0.68
N ASN A 202 -13.03 6.96 0.35
CA ASN A 202 -13.10 5.75 1.16
C ASN A 202 -14.54 5.49 1.60
N GLN A 203 -14.81 4.24 1.97
CA GLN A 203 -16.11 3.78 2.42
C GLN A 203 -15.92 2.89 3.65
N PRO A 204 -16.38 3.33 4.84
CA PRO A 204 -16.33 2.50 6.04
C PRO A 204 -17.30 1.32 5.93
N LEU A 205 -16.90 0.21 6.53
CA LEU A 205 -17.65 -1.02 6.72
C LEU A 205 -17.67 -1.33 8.21
N ASP A 206 -18.86 -1.49 8.78
CA ASP A 206 -19.02 -1.62 10.23
C ASP A 206 -18.45 -2.95 10.73
N GLY A 207 -17.30 -2.87 11.41
CA GLY A 207 -16.63 -4.02 12.02
C GLY A 207 -17.29 -4.51 13.29
N THR A 208 -17.06 -5.77 13.64
CA THR A 208 -17.51 -6.38 14.89
C THR A 208 -16.32 -6.81 15.75
N LEU A 209 -16.30 -6.40 17.03
CA LEU A 209 -15.28 -6.82 17.99
C LEU A 209 -15.43 -8.33 18.29
N THR A 210 -14.32 -9.07 18.36
CA THR A 210 -14.33 -10.46 18.84
C THR A 210 -14.05 -10.53 20.35
N GLY A 211 -13.47 -9.48 20.92
CA GLY A 211 -13.33 -9.25 22.35
C GLY A 211 -12.78 -7.84 22.64
N ILE A 212 -12.74 -7.45 23.92
CA ILE A 212 -12.05 -6.23 24.36
C ILE A 212 -10.65 -6.64 24.83
N PRO A 213 -9.57 -6.19 24.16
CA PRO A 213 -8.23 -6.58 24.54
C PRO A 213 -7.79 -5.88 25.83
N THR A 214 -7.14 -6.63 26.71
CA THR A 214 -6.55 -6.13 27.98
C THR A 214 -5.03 -6.25 28.01
N THR A 215 -4.46 -6.92 27.01
CA THR A 215 -3.02 -7.14 26.86
C THR A 215 -2.59 -6.79 25.45
N ILE A 216 -1.29 -6.54 25.26
CA ILE A 216 -0.71 -6.30 23.94
C ILE A 216 -1.01 -7.45 22.97
N LEU A 217 -0.93 -8.70 23.42
CA LEU A 217 -1.17 -9.86 22.56
C LEU A 217 -2.61 -9.87 22.03
N GLN A 218 -3.59 -9.70 22.92
CA GLN A 218 -5.00 -9.64 22.53
C GLN A 218 -5.30 -8.47 21.60
N PHE A 219 -4.65 -7.32 21.82
CA PHE A 219 -4.82 -6.16 20.94
C PHE A 219 -4.35 -6.49 19.52
N LEU A 220 -3.24 -7.21 19.39
CA LEU A 220 -2.68 -7.56 18.09
C LEU A 220 -3.41 -8.72 17.41
N GLU A 221 -3.95 -9.67 18.17
CA GLU A 221 -4.85 -10.70 17.64
C GLU A 221 -6.13 -10.05 17.08
N GLN A 222 -6.72 -9.12 17.83
CA GLN A 222 -7.85 -8.32 17.38
C GLN A 222 -7.48 -7.53 16.11
N MET A 223 -6.33 -6.86 16.10
CA MET A 223 -5.81 -6.14 14.94
C MET A 223 -5.66 -7.05 13.71
N ALA A 224 -5.03 -8.20 13.86
CA ALA A 224 -4.84 -9.14 12.76
C ALA A 224 -6.18 -9.65 12.22
N HIS A 225 -7.12 -9.99 13.10
CA HIS A 225 -8.46 -10.42 12.72
C HIS A 225 -9.22 -9.33 11.95
N GLN A 226 -9.26 -8.11 12.49
CA GLN A 226 -9.97 -6.99 11.86
C GLN A 226 -9.34 -6.59 10.51
N HIS A 227 -8.02 -6.70 10.39
CA HIS A 227 -7.31 -6.38 9.16
C HIS A 227 -7.48 -7.47 8.09
N THR A 228 -7.69 -8.73 8.45
CA THR A 228 -7.71 -9.85 7.48
C THR A 228 -9.08 -10.52 7.41
N THR A 229 -9.38 -11.40 8.34
CA THR A 229 -10.55 -12.27 8.34
C THR A 229 -11.87 -11.50 8.32
N ALA A 230 -11.98 -10.38 9.03
CA ALA A 230 -13.24 -9.63 9.15
C ALA A 230 -13.79 -9.17 7.78
N TYR A 231 -12.92 -8.84 6.82
CA TYR A 231 -13.34 -8.40 5.49
C TYR A 231 -14.13 -9.46 4.72
N GLN A 232 -14.00 -10.74 5.07
CA GLN A 232 -14.76 -11.84 4.45
C GLN A 232 -16.27 -11.72 4.73
N GLU A 233 -16.65 -11.16 5.88
CA GLU A 233 -18.05 -10.94 6.25
C GLU A 233 -18.55 -9.58 5.75
N LEU A 234 -17.64 -8.63 5.50
CA LEU A 234 -17.98 -7.25 5.15
C LEU A 234 -18.11 -7.00 3.63
N ILE A 235 -17.43 -7.78 2.78
CA ILE A 235 -17.31 -7.53 1.33
C ILE A 235 -17.95 -8.65 0.50
N ALA A 236 -19.27 -8.83 0.70
CA ALA A 236 -20.15 -9.79 0.01
C ALA A 236 -20.10 -11.23 0.51
N GLU A 237 -21.19 -11.95 0.22
CA GLU A 237 -21.25 -13.41 0.33
C GLU A 237 -20.24 -14.06 -0.63
N TRP A 238 -19.61 -15.16 -0.19
CA TRP A 238 -18.67 -15.91 -1.01
C TRP A 238 -19.26 -16.19 -2.40
N LEU A 239 -18.59 -15.70 -3.44
CA LEU A 239 -18.88 -16.13 -4.80
C LEU A 239 -18.69 -17.63 -4.84
N THR A 240 -19.73 -18.38 -5.25
CA THR A 240 -19.54 -19.78 -5.66
C THR A 240 -18.49 -19.79 -6.77
N PRO A 241 -17.34 -20.45 -6.60
CA PRO A 241 -16.30 -20.47 -7.62
C PRO A 241 -16.90 -20.94 -8.94
N VAL A 242 -16.68 -20.18 -10.02
CA VAL A 242 -17.03 -20.64 -11.36
C VAL A 242 -16.24 -21.93 -11.61
N PRO A 243 -16.88 -23.07 -11.93
CA PRO A 243 -16.17 -24.31 -12.20
C PRO A 243 -15.13 -24.06 -13.29
N VAL A 244 -13.86 -24.20 -12.92
CA VAL A 244 -12.77 -23.99 -13.85
C VAL A 244 -12.86 -25.05 -14.94
N PRO A 245 -12.94 -24.70 -16.24
CA PRO A 245 -12.88 -25.69 -17.30
C PRO A 245 -11.58 -26.50 -17.16
N PRO A 246 -11.54 -27.81 -17.50
CA PRO A 246 -10.37 -28.67 -17.29
C PRO A 246 -9.05 -28.15 -17.87
N ALA A 247 -9.09 -27.19 -18.80
CA ALA A 247 -7.93 -26.55 -19.43
C ALA A 247 -7.49 -25.22 -18.79
N GLY A 248 -8.14 -24.74 -17.72
CA GLY A 248 -7.98 -23.37 -17.21
C GLY A 248 -7.63 -23.25 -15.72
N ALA A 249 -7.10 -24.30 -15.08
CA ALA A 249 -6.70 -24.27 -13.67
C ALA A 249 -5.91 -22.98 -13.35
N PRO A 250 -6.27 -22.23 -12.28
CA PRO A 250 -5.53 -21.04 -11.90
C PRO A 250 -4.05 -21.39 -11.70
N GLN A 251 -3.17 -20.76 -12.49
CA GLN A 251 -1.73 -20.83 -12.27
C GLN A 251 -1.32 -19.84 -11.17
N THR A 252 -1.98 -19.91 -10.01
CA THR A 252 -1.45 -19.27 -8.81
C THR A 252 -0.33 -20.15 -8.28
N GLN A 253 0.93 -19.71 -8.43
CA GLN A 253 1.99 -20.26 -7.59
C GLN A 253 1.60 -19.95 -6.14
N SER A 254 1.46 -20.99 -5.33
CA SER A 254 1.37 -20.83 -3.88
C SER A 254 2.67 -20.16 -3.42
N VAL A 255 2.59 -18.89 -3.03
CA VAL A 255 3.67 -18.26 -2.27
C VAL A 255 3.71 -18.98 -0.94
N ASP A 256 4.87 -19.48 -0.51
CA ASP A 256 5.01 -20.03 0.83
C ASP A 256 4.70 -18.91 1.84
N PRO A 257 3.56 -18.99 2.55
CA PRO A 257 3.14 -17.94 3.46
C PRO A 257 4.17 -17.73 4.58
N THR A 258 4.94 -18.76 4.92
CA THR A 258 6.02 -18.74 5.91
C THR A 258 7.18 -17.87 5.44
N GLN A 259 7.59 -18.01 4.19
CA GLN A 259 8.70 -17.25 3.62
C GLN A 259 8.33 -15.78 3.41
N ALA A 260 7.12 -15.49 2.92
CA ALA A 260 6.63 -14.13 2.75
C ALA A 260 6.51 -13.38 4.10
N ARG A 261 6.10 -14.11 5.14
CA ARG A 261 6.03 -13.67 6.54
C ARG A 261 7.41 -13.35 7.11
N ASP A 262 8.38 -14.25 6.97
CA ASP A 262 9.73 -14.06 7.53
C ASP A 262 10.43 -12.85 6.87
N ALA A 263 10.27 -12.68 5.57
CA ALA A 263 10.77 -11.51 4.84
C ALA A 263 10.05 -10.19 5.23
N LEU A 264 8.79 -10.25 5.66
CA LEU A 264 8.08 -9.07 6.18
C LEU A 264 8.58 -8.71 7.58
N VAL A 265 8.75 -9.69 8.47
CA VAL A 265 9.30 -9.49 9.81
C VAL A 265 10.69 -8.86 9.73
N GLU A 266 11.56 -9.39 8.87
CA GLU A 266 12.92 -8.86 8.69
C GLU A 266 12.91 -7.40 8.23
N ARG A 267 12.01 -7.03 7.30
CA ARG A 267 11.87 -5.64 6.84
C ARG A 267 11.33 -4.71 7.91
N LEU A 268 10.38 -5.15 8.73
CA LEU A 268 9.83 -4.34 9.83
C LEU A 268 10.87 -4.11 10.92
N VAL A 269 11.64 -5.14 11.29
CA VAL A 269 12.75 -5.03 12.24
C VAL A 269 13.85 -4.11 11.70
N ALA A 270 14.23 -4.25 10.42
CA ALA A 270 15.21 -3.39 9.79
C ALA A 270 14.74 -1.93 9.73
N HIS A 271 13.47 -1.69 9.41
CA HIS A 271 12.91 -0.34 9.36
C HIS A 271 12.81 0.31 10.73
N ALA A 272 12.41 -0.44 11.76
CA ALA A 272 12.40 0.01 13.15
C ALA A 272 13.83 0.32 13.65
N GLY A 273 14.82 -0.51 13.29
CA GLY A 273 16.23 -0.25 13.59
C GLY A 273 16.79 1.01 12.92
N GLN A 274 16.35 1.31 11.69
CA GLN A 274 16.77 2.51 10.96
C GLN A 274 16.10 3.80 11.47
N THR A 275 14.86 3.74 11.97
CA THR A 275 14.18 4.89 12.61
C THR A 275 14.62 5.10 14.06
N ALA A 276 15.03 4.04 14.77
CA ALA A 276 15.54 4.10 16.14
C ALA A 276 16.92 4.79 16.28
N LEU A 277 17.66 4.97 15.18
CA LEU A 277 18.90 5.76 15.17
C LEU A 277 18.68 7.27 15.36
N ALA A 278 17.43 7.74 15.39
CA ALA A 278 17.08 9.15 15.61
C ALA A 278 16.77 9.52 17.08
N ASP A 279 16.58 8.57 18.00
CA ASP A 279 16.28 8.89 19.41
C ASP A 279 16.62 7.75 20.39
N ALA A 280 17.78 7.86 21.05
CA ALA A 280 18.46 6.76 21.76
C ALA A 280 17.74 6.24 23.03
N GLY A 281 16.71 6.92 23.53
CA GLY A 281 16.00 6.56 24.77
C GLY A 281 14.85 5.55 24.61
N LYS A 282 14.35 5.33 23.39
CA LYS A 282 13.19 4.45 23.11
C LYS A 282 13.58 3.06 22.55
N VAL A 283 14.88 2.82 22.43
CA VAL A 283 15.51 1.75 21.63
C VAL A 283 15.23 0.33 22.15
N GLU A 284 15.39 0.09 23.44
CA GLU A 284 15.32 -1.28 23.98
C GLU A 284 13.89 -1.80 24.12
N VAL A 285 12.95 -0.92 24.47
CA VAL A 285 11.55 -1.29 24.73
C VAL A 285 10.83 -1.59 23.41
N VAL A 286 11.01 -0.76 22.38
CA VAL A 286 10.30 -0.92 21.09
C VAL A 286 10.85 -2.11 20.28
N GLY A 287 12.18 -2.32 20.28
CA GLY A 287 12.80 -3.46 19.61
C GLY A 287 12.39 -4.81 20.22
N GLY A 288 12.44 -4.92 21.56
CA GLY A 288 12.03 -6.14 22.26
C GLY A 288 10.53 -6.43 22.13
N VAL A 289 9.69 -5.40 22.13
CA VAL A 289 8.24 -5.52 21.94
C VAL A 289 7.92 -5.98 20.51
N LEU A 290 8.45 -5.33 19.47
CA LEU A 290 8.22 -5.73 18.07
C LEU A 290 8.73 -7.14 17.74
N GLU A 291 9.89 -7.53 18.29
CA GLU A 291 10.46 -8.86 18.07
C GLU A 291 9.64 -9.95 18.80
N SER A 292 9.14 -9.66 20.00
CA SER A 292 8.24 -10.55 20.74
C SER A 292 6.85 -10.65 20.08
N MET A 293 6.33 -9.55 19.53
CA MET A 293 5.07 -9.50 18.77
C MET A 293 5.15 -10.31 17.47
N ALA A 294 6.24 -10.15 16.71
CA ALA A 294 6.48 -10.94 15.51
C ALA A 294 6.61 -12.44 15.82
N ARG A 295 7.23 -12.81 16.94
CA ARG A 295 7.33 -14.22 17.36
C ARG A 295 6.01 -14.80 17.87
N THR A 296 5.08 -13.98 18.36
CA THR A 296 3.83 -14.45 18.97
C THR A 296 2.67 -14.52 17.98
N LEU A 297 2.50 -13.52 17.09
CA LEU A 297 1.43 -13.56 16.07
C LEU A 297 1.60 -14.66 15.03
N PHE A 298 2.85 -15.01 14.72
CA PHE A 298 3.17 -15.82 13.54
C PHE A 298 3.50 -17.29 13.85
N LYS A 299 3.36 -17.72 15.11
CA LYS A 299 3.46 -19.13 15.53
C LYS A 299 2.10 -19.85 15.59
N GLN A 300 0.98 -19.12 15.49
CA GLN A 300 -0.37 -19.68 15.65
C GLN A 300 -1.26 -19.59 14.38
N ILE A 301 -0.69 -19.17 13.25
CA ILE A 301 -1.25 -19.29 11.89
C ILE A 301 -0.32 -20.23 11.11
#